data_AF-A0A924ULC3-F1
#
_entry.id   AF-A0A924ULC3-F1
#
_cell.length_a   1.000
_cell.length_b   1.000
_cell.length_c   1.000
_cell.angle_alpha   90.00
_cell.angle_beta   90.00
_cell.angle_gamma   90.00
#
_symmetry.space_group_name_H-M   'P 1'
#
loop_
_entity.id
_entity.type
_entity.pdbx_description
1 polymer ?
#
loop_
_entity_poly.entity_id
_entity_poly.type
_entity_poly.pdbx_seq_one_letter_code
_entity_poly.pdbx_strand_id
1 'polypeptide(L)'
;AFMVSMAGIGIKGVDVIKKQNSSILKKSNMPDDQYKALIALYFGLFDKVYAQDLNKNLDLKTNFIKWKSTLPKALIDTMQLNEGQAGEEMINSFISTVSLPWMRYFIRYNPETIISKIKIPVLAINGSKDIQVSATENLAGFERLLKKAGNKDFKTQELPGLNHLFQTAETGNLDEYARIDETISPAVLQIITDWVKRQVK
;
A
#
# COMPACT_ATOMS: atom_id res chain seq x y z
N ALA A 1 8.24 7.10 27.30
CA ALA A 1 7.87 7.38 25.89
C ALA A 1 7.34 6.10 25.26
N PHE A 2 6.35 6.18 24.38
CA PHE A 2 5.76 5.03 23.66
C PHE A 2 5.41 5.42 22.22
N MET A 3 5.15 4.44 21.36
CA MET A 3 4.66 4.63 19.99
C MET A 3 3.35 3.88 19.76
N VAL A 4 2.44 4.50 19.02
CA VAL A 4 1.27 3.84 18.43
C VAL A 4 1.35 4.03 16.91
N SER A 5 1.46 2.93 16.17
CA SER A 5 1.39 2.91 14.72
C SER A 5 -0.01 2.50 14.28
N MET A 6 -0.68 3.39 13.55
CA MET A 6 -2.02 3.21 13.03
C MET A 6 -1.94 3.05 11.51
N ALA A 7 -2.23 1.86 11.00
CA ALA A 7 -2.14 1.49 9.59
C ALA A 7 -0.73 1.77 8.99
N GLY A 8 0.31 1.66 9.81
CA GLY A 8 1.68 1.88 9.40
C GLY A 8 2.24 0.71 8.58
N ILE A 9 3.31 0.98 7.83
CA ILE A 9 3.95 -0.02 6.98
C ILE A 9 5.12 -0.71 7.68
N GLY A 10 5.14 -2.04 7.65
CA GLY A 10 6.21 -2.89 8.20
C GLY A 10 7.10 -3.55 7.12
N ILE A 11 6.77 -3.33 5.86
CA ILE A 11 7.52 -3.80 4.68
C ILE A 11 7.92 -2.61 3.80
N LYS A 12 8.79 -2.81 2.81
CA LYS A 12 9.26 -1.72 1.94
C LYS A 12 8.07 -1.10 1.21
N GLY A 13 8.08 0.22 1.01
CA GLY A 13 6.95 0.91 0.39
C GLY A 13 6.65 0.45 -1.05
N VAL A 14 7.67 0.03 -1.81
CA VAL A 14 7.48 -0.63 -3.12
C VAL A 14 6.66 -1.92 -3.01
N ASP A 15 6.84 -2.71 -1.95
CA ASP A 15 6.07 -3.94 -1.74
C ASP A 15 4.63 -3.62 -1.33
N VAL A 16 4.44 -2.57 -0.51
CA VAL A 16 3.12 -2.06 -0.12
C VAL A 16 2.33 -1.60 -1.34
N ILE A 17 2.89 -0.71 -2.16
CA ILE A 17 2.15 -0.13 -3.30
C ILE A 17 1.82 -1.19 -4.36
N LYS A 18 2.72 -2.17 -4.57
CA LYS A 18 2.47 -3.33 -5.44
C LYS A 18 1.31 -4.17 -4.91
N LYS A 19 1.31 -4.48 -3.61
CA LYS A 19 0.23 -5.23 -2.98
C LYS A 19 -1.10 -4.47 -3.05
N GLN A 20 -1.10 -3.17 -2.76
CA GLN A 20 -2.27 -2.32 -2.86
C GLN A 20 -2.88 -2.35 -4.26
N ASN A 21 -2.07 -2.17 -5.31
CA ASN A 21 -2.53 -2.23 -6.69
C ASN A 21 -3.08 -3.63 -7.05
N SER A 22 -2.44 -4.70 -6.57
CA SER A 22 -2.99 -6.05 -6.73
C SER A 22 -4.34 -6.23 -6.06
N SER A 23 -4.53 -5.71 -4.84
CA SER A 23 -5.80 -5.83 -4.13
C SER A 23 -6.92 -5.06 -4.81
N ILE A 24 -6.62 -3.85 -5.30
CA ILE A 24 -7.57 -3.01 -6.04
C ILE A 24 -7.99 -3.68 -7.36
N LEU A 25 -7.02 -4.18 -8.15
CA LEU A 25 -7.33 -4.83 -9.43
C LEU A 25 -8.08 -6.16 -9.26
N LYS A 26 -7.79 -6.94 -8.22
CA LYS A 26 -8.54 -8.18 -7.95
C LYS A 26 -10.02 -7.91 -7.64
N LYS A 27 -10.34 -6.77 -7.05
CA LYS A 27 -11.71 -6.39 -6.70
C LYS A 27 -12.52 -5.79 -7.85
N SER A 28 -11.89 -5.48 -8.98
CA SER A 28 -12.58 -4.88 -10.13
C SER A 28 -13.31 -5.92 -11.01
N ASN A 29 -13.32 -7.21 -10.62
CA ASN A 29 -13.90 -8.32 -11.41
C ASN A 29 -13.41 -8.38 -12.86
N MET A 30 -12.18 -7.91 -13.09
CA MET A 30 -11.53 -7.89 -14.39
C MET A 30 -11.14 -9.31 -14.83
N PRO A 31 -11.17 -9.63 -16.15
CA PRO A 31 -10.64 -10.88 -16.66
C PRO A 31 -9.18 -11.16 -16.26
N ASP A 32 -8.88 -12.44 -16.02
CA ASP A 32 -7.59 -12.91 -15.49
C ASP A 32 -6.38 -12.50 -16.34
N ASP A 33 -6.52 -12.49 -17.66
CA ASP A 33 -5.49 -12.11 -18.62
C ASP A 33 -5.18 -10.61 -18.56
N GLN A 34 -6.21 -9.77 -18.46
CA GLN A 34 -6.07 -8.33 -18.25
C GLN A 34 -5.45 -8.03 -16.88
N TYR A 35 -5.91 -8.70 -15.82
CA TYR A 35 -5.34 -8.58 -14.47
C TYR A 35 -3.84 -8.89 -14.47
N LYS A 36 -3.43 -10.03 -15.07
CA LYS A 36 -2.03 -10.44 -15.16
C LYS A 36 -1.20 -9.42 -15.95
N ALA A 37 -1.71 -8.94 -17.08
CA ALA A 37 -1.02 -7.95 -17.90
C ALA A 37 -0.80 -6.63 -17.16
N LEU A 38 -1.83 -6.09 -16.49
CA LEU A 38 -1.74 -4.84 -15.74
C LEU A 38 -0.84 -4.95 -14.51
N ILE A 39 -0.90 -6.06 -13.77
CA ILE A 39 -0.01 -6.25 -12.62
C ILE A 39 1.45 -6.36 -13.05
N ALA A 40 1.73 -7.06 -14.14
CA ALA A 40 3.08 -7.11 -14.71
C ALA A 40 3.58 -5.70 -15.09
N LEU A 41 2.72 -4.88 -15.73
CA LEU A 41 3.04 -3.48 -16.04
C LEU A 41 3.35 -2.69 -14.77
N TYR A 42 2.40 -2.60 -13.84
CA TYR A 42 2.55 -1.75 -12.65
C TYR A 42 3.73 -2.18 -11.80
N PHE A 43 3.98 -3.48 -11.65
CA PHE A 43 5.12 -3.96 -10.86
C PHE A 43 6.44 -3.55 -11.53
N GLY A 44 6.54 -3.73 -12.85
CA GLY A 44 7.71 -3.30 -13.61
C GLY A 44 7.93 -1.79 -13.55
N LEU A 45 6.87 -0.98 -13.64
CA LEU A 45 6.95 0.48 -13.52
C LEU A 45 7.37 0.90 -12.10
N PHE A 46 6.79 0.30 -11.05
CA PHE A 46 7.21 0.58 -9.67
C PHE A 46 8.67 0.18 -9.41
N ASP A 47 9.16 -0.91 -10.00
CA ASP A 47 10.58 -1.30 -9.92
C ASP A 47 11.49 -0.28 -10.58
N LYS A 48 11.08 0.31 -11.72
CA LYS A 48 11.82 1.40 -12.36
C LYS A 48 11.85 2.65 -11.49
N VAL A 49 10.72 3.05 -10.92
CA VAL A 49 10.64 4.18 -9.99
C VAL A 49 11.50 3.93 -8.76
N TYR A 50 11.46 2.71 -8.21
CA TYR A 50 12.27 2.32 -7.06
C TYR A 50 13.77 2.38 -7.33
N ALA A 51 14.21 1.91 -8.51
CA ALA A 51 15.63 1.91 -8.88
C ALA A 51 16.18 3.30 -9.20
N GLN A 52 15.33 4.26 -9.55
CA GLN A 52 15.73 5.58 -10.03
C GLN A 52 15.96 6.59 -8.89
N ASP A 53 16.92 7.50 -9.09
CA ASP A 53 17.17 8.63 -8.19
C ASP A 53 15.94 9.55 -8.09
N LEU A 54 15.64 10.00 -6.87
CA LEU A 54 14.45 10.82 -6.55
C LEU A 54 14.34 12.10 -7.39
N ASN A 55 15.46 12.67 -7.83
CA ASN A 55 15.53 13.95 -8.54
C ASN A 55 15.59 13.82 -10.08
N LYS A 56 15.63 12.60 -10.62
CA LYS A 56 15.74 12.39 -12.08
C LYS A 56 14.36 12.26 -12.72
N ASN A 57 14.22 12.74 -13.96
CA ASN A 57 13.00 12.55 -14.76
C ASN A 57 12.83 11.08 -15.15
N LEU A 58 11.60 10.57 -14.99
CA LEU A 58 11.24 9.19 -15.27
C LEU A 58 10.69 9.09 -16.70
N ASP A 59 11.38 8.38 -17.60
CA ASP A 59 10.77 7.98 -18.87
C ASP A 59 10.04 6.65 -18.71
N LEU A 60 8.80 6.72 -18.23
CA LEU A 60 7.93 5.54 -18.10
C LEU A 60 7.07 5.31 -19.34
N LYS A 61 6.99 6.30 -20.25
CA LYS A 61 6.22 6.17 -21.49
C LYS A 61 6.87 5.13 -22.40
N THR A 62 8.19 5.14 -22.53
CA THR A 62 8.92 4.12 -23.29
C THR A 62 8.69 2.72 -22.72
N ASN A 63 8.67 2.57 -21.39
CA ASN A 63 8.36 1.30 -20.73
C ASN A 63 6.94 0.81 -21.03
N PHE A 64 5.97 1.72 -21.01
CA PHE A 64 4.59 1.41 -21.35
C PHE A 64 4.42 0.98 -22.81
N ILE A 65 5.02 1.72 -23.75
CA ILE A 65 4.99 1.38 -25.19
C ILE A 65 5.62 0.01 -25.42
N LYS A 66 6.77 -0.27 -24.80
CA LYS A 66 7.43 -1.58 -24.87
C LYS A 66 6.58 -2.69 -24.27
N TRP A 67 5.91 -2.47 -23.15
CA TRP A 67 5.00 -3.45 -22.57
C TRP A 67 3.81 -3.72 -23.50
N LYS A 68 3.16 -2.66 -24.00
CA LYS A 68 2.02 -2.76 -24.92
C LYS A 68 2.38 -3.58 -26.16
N SER A 69 3.57 -3.42 -26.73
CA SER A 69 3.99 -4.19 -27.91
C SER A 69 4.24 -5.68 -27.65
N THR A 70 4.30 -6.11 -26.39
CA THR A 70 4.37 -7.54 -26.02
C THR A 70 3.01 -8.21 -25.88
N LEU A 71 1.91 -7.45 -25.90
CA LEU A 71 0.58 -7.99 -25.68
C LEU A 71 -0.04 -8.55 -26.97
N PRO A 72 -0.86 -9.62 -26.89
CA PRO A 72 -1.65 -10.10 -28.01
C PRO A 72 -2.62 -9.01 -28.50
N LYS A 73 -2.82 -8.89 -29.82
CA LYS A 73 -3.73 -7.88 -30.41
C LYS A 73 -5.12 -7.90 -29.75
N ALA A 74 -5.70 -9.08 -29.51
CA ALA A 74 -7.02 -9.22 -28.88
C ALA A 74 -7.09 -8.60 -27.48
N LEU A 75 -5.99 -8.67 -26.72
CA LEU A 75 -5.91 -8.07 -25.38
C LEU A 75 -5.75 -6.55 -25.48
N ILE A 76 -4.94 -6.06 -26.42
CA ILE A 76 -4.83 -4.62 -26.73
C ILE A 76 -6.21 -4.06 -27.13
N ASP A 77 -6.97 -4.79 -27.96
CA ASP A 77 -8.32 -4.40 -28.38
C ASP A 77 -9.29 -4.35 -27.19
N THR A 78 -9.31 -5.40 -26.36
CA THR A 78 -10.24 -5.52 -25.23
C THR A 78 -9.95 -4.50 -24.13
N MET A 79 -8.68 -4.19 -23.89
CA MET A 79 -8.24 -3.15 -22.96
C MET A 79 -8.26 -1.75 -23.59
N GLN A 80 -8.70 -1.62 -24.86
CA GLN A 80 -8.77 -0.35 -25.60
C GLN A 80 -7.44 0.39 -25.67
N LEU A 81 -6.33 -0.35 -25.80
CA LEU A 81 -4.97 0.18 -25.84
C LEU A 81 -4.51 0.52 -27.27
N ASN A 82 -5.27 0.19 -28.31
CA ASN A 82 -4.84 0.09 -29.71
C ASN A 82 -4.16 1.35 -30.25
N GLU A 83 -4.76 2.51 -30.07
CA GLU A 83 -4.24 3.86 -30.29
C GLU A 83 -5.37 4.79 -29.87
N GLY A 84 -5.12 5.73 -28.96
CA GLY A 84 -6.16 6.58 -28.39
C GLY A 84 -5.89 7.01 -26.95
N GLN A 85 -6.76 7.88 -26.45
CA GLN A 85 -6.64 8.54 -25.15
C GLN A 85 -6.51 7.56 -23.98
N ALA A 86 -7.17 6.40 -23.99
CA ALA A 86 -7.21 5.49 -22.84
C ALA A 86 -5.82 4.98 -22.39
N GLY A 87 -4.98 4.53 -23.33
CA GLY A 87 -3.62 4.08 -23.01
C GLY A 87 -2.72 5.23 -22.55
N GLU A 88 -2.86 6.40 -23.17
CA GLU A 88 -2.12 7.61 -22.78
C GLU A 88 -2.55 8.14 -21.41
N GLU A 89 -3.84 8.18 -21.13
CA GLU A 89 -4.42 8.57 -19.84
C GLU A 89 -3.97 7.64 -18.73
N MET A 90 -3.96 6.32 -18.98
CA MET A 90 -3.47 5.33 -18.03
C MET A 90 -2.01 5.60 -17.64
N ILE A 91 -1.11 5.75 -18.62
CA ILE A 91 0.31 5.97 -18.33
C ILE A 91 0.57 7.38 -17.78
N ASN A 92 -0.13 8.41 -18.28
CA ASN A 92 0.00 9.78 -17.77
C ASN A 92 -0.50 9.89 -16.33
N SER A 93 -1.60 9.21 -15.98
CA SER A 93 -2.11 9.14 -14.61
C SER A 93 -1.09 8.47 -13.69
N PHE A 94 -0.54 7.32 -14.10
CA PHE A 94 0.52 6.65 -13.36
C PHE A 94 1.74 7.56 -13.16
N ILE A 95 2.24 8.19 -14.23
CA ILE A 95 3.39 9.11 -14.20
C ILE A 95 3.11 10.27 -13.26
N SER A 96 1.91 10.87 -13.33
CA SER A 96 1.50 11.99 -12.48
C SER A 96 1.58 11.61 -11.01
N THR A 97 1.01 10.46 -10.63
CA THR A 97 1.06 9.94 -9.26
C THR A 97 2.50 9.69 -8.80
N VAL A 98 3.29 8.92 -9.55
CA VAL A 98 4.66 8.57 -9.11
C VAL A 98 5.67 9.72 -9.26
N SER A 99 5.30 10.80 -9.92
CA SER A 99 6.13 12.01 -9.98
C SER A 99 5.98 12.88 -8.74
N LEU A 100 4.94 12.68 -7.93
CA LEU A 100 4.79 13.39 -6.66
C LEU A 100 5.98 13.07 -5.73
N PRO A 101 6.62 14.07 -5.11
CA PRO A 101 7.76 13.85 -4.23
C PRO A 101 7.50 12.82 -3.14
N TRP A 102 6.31 12.86 -2.55
CA TRP A 102 5.90 11.92 -1.52
C TRP A 102 5.80 10.48 -2.04
N MET A 103 5.33 10.26 -3.27
CA MET A 103 5.23 8.92 -3.86
C MET A 103 6.61 8.33 -4.14
N ARG A 104 7.51 9.14 -4.69
CA ARG A 104 8.90 8.71 -4.91
C ARG A 104 9.58 8.33 -3.61
N TYR A 105 9.37 9.14 -2.56
CA TYR A 105 9.84 8.82 -1.21
C TYR A 105 9.21 7.52 -0.69
N PHE A 106 7.88 7.40 -0.73
CA PHE A 106 7.13 6.25 -0.22
C PHE A 106 7.58 4.95 -0.87
N ILE A 107 7.65 4.90 -2.21
CA ILE A 107 8.10 3.71 -2.95
C ILE A 107 9.49 3.26 -2.48
N ARG A 108 10.40 4.19 -2.21
CA ARG A 108 11.77 3.89 -1.77
C ARG A 108 11.90 3.70 -0.26
N TYR A 109 10.88 4.04 0.51
CA TYR A 109 10.94 3.99 1.96
C TYR A 109 11.14 2.55 2.45
N ASN A 110 12.13 2.38 3.32
CA ASN A 110 12.44 1.12 3.95
C ASN A 110 12.26 1.23 5.48
N PRO A 111 11.14 0.74 6.04
CA PRO A 111 10.86 0.83 7.47
C PRO A 111 11.91 0.16 8.34
N GLU A 112 12.65 -0.83 7.82
CA GLU A 112 13.70 -1.52 8.56
C GLU A 112 14.78 -0.57 9.09
N THR A 113 15.09 0.49 8.35
CA THR A 113 16.12 1.47 8.74
C THR A 113 15.81 2.22 10.03
N ILE A 114 14.52 2.24 10.43
CA ILE A 114 13.99 2.92 11.61
C ILE A 114 13.45 1.91 12.63
N ILE A 115 12.49 1.05 12.24
CA ILE A 115 11.78 0.15 13.18
C ILE A 115 12.76 -0.81 13.88
N SER A 116 13.82 -1.26 13.18
CA SER A 116 14.85 -2.14 13.77
C SER A 116 15.72 -1.49 14.86
N LYS A 117 15.49 -0.22 15.17
CA LYS A 117 16.18 0.53 16.23
C LYS A 117 15.24 0.95 17.36
N ILE A 118 13.93 0.71 17.22
CA ILE A 118 12.93 1.18 18.19
C ILE A 118 12.93 0.24 19.41
N LYS A 119 13.29 0.79 20.56
CA LYS A 119 13.34 0.10 21.87
C LYS A 119 12.24 0.51 22.84
N ILE A 120 11.52 1.58 22.55
CA ILE A 120 10.38 2.03 23.36
C ILE A 120 9.17 1.11 23.15
N PRO A 121 8.19 1.11 24.07
CA PRO A 121 6.96 0.36 23.89
C PRO A 121 6.23 0.70 22.59
N VAL A 122 5.80 -0.33 21.82
CA VAL A 122 5.11 -0.15 20.53
C VAL A 122 3.78 -0.88 20.47
N LEU A 123 2.71 -0.16 20.12
CA LEU A 123 1.49 -0.76 19.59
C LEU A 123 1.44 -0.53 18.07
N ALA A 124 1.33 -1.59 17.26
CA ALA A 124 1.07 -1.49 15.83
C ALA A 124 -0.27 -2.16 15.50
N ILE A 125 -1.17 -1.42 14.88
CA ILE A 125 -2.52 -1.88 14.53
C ILE A 125 -2.83 -1.62 13.06
N ASN A 126 -3.53 -2.56 12.43
CA ASN A 126 -4.04 -2.45 11.06
C ASN A 126 -5.44 -3.09 10.97
N GLY A 127 -6.30 -2.56 10.11
CA GLY A 127 -7.62 -3.14 9.85
C GLY A 127 -7.55 -4.37 8.94
N SER A 128 -8.36 -5.40 9.21
CA SER A 128 -8.36 -6.64 8.42
C SER A 128 -8.92 -6.47 7.00
N LYS A 129 -9.64 -5.36 6.74
CA LYS A 129 -10.14 -4.96 5.40
C LYS A 129 -9.31 -3.83 4.80
N ASP A 130 -8.17 -3.48 5.40
CA ASP A 130 -7.26 -2.49 4.82
C ASP A 130 -6.63 -3.01 3.52
N ILE A 131 -7.06 -2.46 2.39
CA ILE A 131 -6.50 -2.78 1.06
C ILE A 131 -5.31 -1.90 0.67
N GLN A 132 -5.05 -0.82 1.42
CA GLN A 132 -3.93 0.09 1.16
C GLN A 132 -2.67 -0.40 1.86
N VAL A 133 -2.81 -0.81 3.12
CA VAL A 133 -1.74 -1.33 3.97
C VAL A 133 -2.19 -2.64 4.61
N SER A 134 -2.06 -3.73 3.84
CA SER A 134 -2.54 -5.05 4.27
C SER A 134 -2.00 -5.43 5.64
N ALA A 135 -2.92 -5.78 6.55
CA ALA A 135 -2.59 -6.07 7.95
C ALA A 135 -1.59 -7.22 8.07
N THR A 136 -1.79 -8.31 7.33
CA THR A 136 -0.97 -9.52 7.41
C THR A 136 0.53 -9.24 7.21
N GLU A 137 0.92 -8.67 6.06
CA GLU A 137 2.33 -8.46 5.75
C GLU A 137 2.94 -7.32 6.57
N ASN A 138 2.19 -6.26 6.83
CA ASN A 138 2.72 -5.09 7.54
C ASN A 138 2.89 -5.37 9.04
N LEU A 139 1.93 -6.02 9.69
CA LEU A 139 2.07 -6.38 11.11
C LEU A 139 3.17 -7.44 11.30
N ALA A 140 3.29 -8.43 10.41
CA ALA A 140 4.41 -9.38 10.43
C ALA A 140 5.76 -8.68 10.22
N GLY A 141 5.79 -7.63 9.38
CA GLY A 141 6.93 -6.75 9.19
C GLY A 141 7.32 -6.02 10.48
N PHE A 142 6.37 -5.38 11.16
CA PHE A 142 6.58 -4.74 12.46
C PHE A 142 7.13 -5.73 13.49
N GLU A 143 6.49 -6.88 13.66
CA GLU A 143 6.90 -7.90 14.62
C GLU A 143 8.34 -8.36 14.37
N ARG A 144 8.68 -8.70 13.12
CA ARG A 144 10.04 -9.09 12.74
C ARG A 144 11.07 -8.00 13.07
N LEU A 145 10.77 -6.76 12.70
CA LEU A 145 11.69 -5.64 12.85
C LEU A 145 11.87 -5.22 14.31
N LEU A 146 10.81 -5.24 15.12
CA LEU A 146 10.88 -4.95 16.56
C LEU A 146 11.61 -6.08 17.32
N LYS A 147 11.41 -7.34 16.94
CA LYS A 147 12.23 -8.46 17.45
C LYS A 147 13.71 -8.30 17.09
N LYS A 148 14.02 -7.92 15.84
CA LYS A 148 15.39 -7.60 15.41
C LYS A 148 15.96 -6.43 16.20
N ALA A 149 15.14 -5.45 16.53
CA ALA A 149 15.50 -4.37 17.44
C ALA A 149 15.73 -4.85 18.87
N GLY A 150 15.53 -6.12 19.24
CA GLY A 150 15.57 -6.58 20.62
C GLY A 150 14.57 -5.86 21.52
N ASN A 151 13.45 -5.39 20.95
CA ASN A 151 12.36 -4.80 21.70
C ASN A 151 11.53 -5.92 22.34
N LYS A 152 11.29 -5.80 23.64
CA LYS A 152 10.53 -6.79 24.43
C LYS A 152 9.14 -6.31 24.81
N ASP A 153 8.81 -5.05 24.54
CA ASP A 153 7.54 -4.44 24.87
C ASP A 153 6.88 -3.93 23.59
N PHE A 154 6.24 -4.85 22.86
CA PHE A 154 5.45 -4.47 21.72
C PHE A 154 4.23 -5.37 21.56
N LYS A 155 3.22 -4.83 20.88
CA LYS A 155 2.02 -5.55 20.45
C LYS A 155 1.71 -5.21 19.00
N THR A 156 1.57 -6.23 18.17
CA THR A 156 0.98 -6.12 16.83
C THR A 156 -0.43 -6.70 16.88
N GLN A 157 -1.41 -6.01 16.30
CA GLN A 157 -2.80 -6.48 16.36
C GLN A 157 -3.57 -6.11 15.09
N GLU A 158 -4.09 -7.14 14.41
CA GLU A 158 -5.07 -6.97 13.35
C GLU A 158 -6.46 -6.71 13.97
N LEU A 159 -7.20 -5.76 13.40
CA LEU A 159 -8.52 -5.36 13.86
C LEU A 159 -9.60 -5.83 12.86
N PRO A 160 -10.43 -6.83 13.23
CA PRO A 160 -11.40 -7.42 12.32
C PRO A 160 -12.42 -6.40 11.78
N GLY A 161 -12.70 -6.48 10.49
CA GLY A 161 -13.77 -5.71 9.84
C GLY A 161 -13.45 -4.25 9.55
N LEU A 162 -12.25 -3.76 9.89
CA LEU A 162 -11.90 -2.36 9.72
C LEU A 162 -11.11 -2.10 8.43
N ASN A 163 -11.40 -0.98 7.76
CA ASN A 163 -10.65 -0.50 6.60
C ASN A 163 -9.37 0.25 7.01
N HIS A 164 -8.70 0.88 6.03
CA HIS A 164 -7.47 1.66 6.24
C HIS A 164 -7.62 2.81 7.25
N LEU A 165 -8.79 3.46 7.26
CA LEU A 165 -9.11 4.58 8.14
C LEU A 165 -9.63 4.11 9.52
N PHE A 166 -9.57 2.80 9.78
CA PHE A 166 -10.13 2.19 10.99
C PHE A 166 -11.64 2.34 11.15
N GLN A 167 -12.35 2.45 10.04
CA GLN A 167 -13.81 2.44 9.99
C GLN A 167 -14.31 1.02 9.74
N THR A 168 -15.46 0.68 10.31
CA THR A 168 -16.21 -0.55 10.04
C THR A 168 -16.62 -0.54 8.59
N ALA A 169 -16.13 -1.51 7.81
CA ALA A 169 -16.34 -1.55 6.37
C ALA A 169 -16.89 -2.90 5.93
N GLU A 170 -17.56 -2.93 4.79
CA GLU A 170 -18.01 -4.17 4.16
C GLU A 170 -16.90 -4.75 3.30
N THR A 171 -16.24 -3.93 2.49
CA THR A 171 -15.20 -4.40 1.57
C THR A 171 -13.82 -3.82 1.89
N GLY A 172 -13.75 -2.61 2.46
CA GLY A 172 -12.53 -1.83 2.65
C GLY A 172 -12.14 -0.96 1.45
N ASN A 173 -13.01 -0.81 0.45
CA ASN A 173 -12.73 -0.02 -0.74
C ASN A 173 -12.78 1.49 -0.47
N LEU A 174 -12.07 2.25 -1.31
CA LEU A 174 -12.00 3.71 -1.21
C LEU A 174 -13.37 4.39 -1.41
N ASP A 175 -14.28 3.79 -2.19
CA ASP A 175 -15.60 4.35 -2.44
C ASP A 175 -16.53 4.28 -1.21
N GLU A 176 -16.24 3.38 -0.26
CA GLU A 176 -16.96 3.33 1.02
C GLU A 176 -16.64 4.55 1.90
N TYR A 177 -15.51 5.25 1.70
CA TYR A 177 -15.09 6.33 2.60
C TYR A 177 -16.07 7.51 2.60
N ALA A 178 -16.68 7.78 1.43
CA ALA A 178 -17.69 8.84 1.30
C ALA A 178 -19.08 8.41 1.80
N ARG A 179 -19.28 7.13 2.12
CA ARG A 179 -20.57 6.55 2.53
C ARG A 179 -20.59 6.13 4.00
N ILE A 180 -19.43 5.91 4.62
CA ILE A 180 -19.31 5.54 6.03
C ILE A 180 -19.23 6.81 6.87
N ASP A 181 -20.24 7.02 7.72
CA ASP A 181 -20.27 8.15 8.66
C ASP A 181 -19.29 8.01 9.83
N GLU A 182 -18.93 6.77 10.20
CA GLU A 182 -17.97 6.51 11.28
C GLU A 182 -16.61 7.11 10.92
N THR A 183 -16.05 7.99 11.75
CA THR A 183 -14.72 8.56 11.51
C THR A 183 -13.60 7.58 11.83
N ILE A 184 -13.69 6.95 13.01
CA ILE A 184 -12.83 5.88 13.50
C ILE A 184 -13.62 5.03 14.48
N SER A 185 -13.44 3.71 14.43
CA SER A 185 -14.17 2.81 15.32
C SER A 185 -13.86 3.11 16.80
N PRO A 186 -14.88 3.25 17.68
CA PRO A 186 -14.68 3.42 19.12
C PRO A 186 -13.84 2.30 19.74
N ALA A 187 -13.90 1.08 19.18
CA ALA A 187 -13.07 -0.03 19.61
C ALA A 187 -11.57 0.24 19.41
N VAL A 188 -11.20 0.94 18.33
CA VAL A 188 -9.80 1.34 18.08
C VAL A 188 -9.35 2.36 19.12
N LEU A 189 -10.19 3.37 19.39
CA LEU A 189 -9.90 4.38 20.42
C LEU A 189 -9.74 3.75 21.80
N GLN A 190 -10.56 2.75 22.13
CA GLN A 190 -10.45 2.01 23.37
C GLN A 190 -9.12 1.24 23.46
N ILE A 191 -8.73 0.52 22.39
CA ILE A 191 -7.45 -0.21 22.32
C ILE A 191 -6.26 0.73 22.52
N ILE A 192 -6.26 1.87 21.84
CA ILE A 192 -5.21 2.89 21.98
C ILE A 192 -5.19 3.45 23.39
N THR A 193 -6.34 3.81 23.95
CA THR A 193 -6.47 4.35 25.30
C THR A 193 -5.93 3.37 26.35
N ASP A 194 -6.30 2.10 26.25
CA ASP A 194 -5.82 1.06 27.16
C ASP A 194 -4.33 0.80 27.03
N TRP A 195 -3.79 0.89 25.81
CA TRP A 195 -2.35 0.84 25.60
C TRP A 195 -1.65 2.01 26.28
N VAL A 196 -2.09 3.26 26.02
CA VAL A 196 -1.49 4.45 26.61
C VAL A 196 -1.52 4.37 28.13
N LYS A 197 -2.67 4.02 28.74
CA LYS A 197 -2.82 3.85 30.19
C LYS A 197 -1.86 2.83 30.81
N ARG A 198 -1.44 1.81 30.06
CA ARG A 198 -0.43 0.85 30.54
C ARG A 198 0.98 1.44 30.55
N GLN A 199 1.27 2.38 29.65
CA GLN A 199 2.62 2.93 29.45
C GLN A 199 2.92 4.18 30.28
N VAL A 200 1.89 4.84 30.82
CA VAL A 200 2.01 6.10 31.58
C VAL A 200 1.79 5.92 33.08
N LYS A 201 1.84 4.69 33.59
CA LYS A 201 1.78 4.41 35.03
C LYS A 201 3.06 4.82 35.74
#